data_AF-A0AAE1C4L2-F1
#
_entry.id   AF-A0AAE1C4L2-F1
#
_cell.length_a   1.000
_cell.length_b   1.000
_cell.length_c   1.000
_cell.angle_alpha   90.00
_cell.angle_beta   90.00
_cell.angle_gamma   90.00
#
_symmetry.space_group_name_H-M   'P 1'
#
loop_
_entity.id
_entity.type
_entity.pdbx_description
1 polymer ?
#
loop_
_entity_poly.entity_id
_entity_poly.type
_entity_poly.pdbx_seq_one_letter_code
_entity_poly.pdbx_strand_id
1 'polypeptide(L)'
;MANDIVYEGDMPRQAKKRSGELPFGHASYHAGYSTVKDPRTGPNIGPQNLDIDTVPDRYELYLLGEGEKKVTFEQETRVPHAALFTFNKEDHTLGNLLRDKLSRSEHVLFAAYQVPHPLFAVFKLRVQTDGEIAPKDAVIQACNELVQELQSLDQEFTKEWELKKIADTANA
;
A
#
# COMPACT_ATOMS: atom_id res chain seq x y z
N MET A 1 -11.89 29.28 33.60
CA MET A 1 -12.60 29.55 32.34
C MET A 1 -11.75 28.98 31.21
N ALA A 2 -12.09 27.77 30.79
CA ALA A 2 -11.59 27.16 29.57
C ALA A 2 -12.80 26.42 28.99
N ASN A 3 -13.26 26.87 27.83
CA ASN A 3 -14.34 26.24 27.10
C ASN A 3 -13.72 25.15 26.23
N ASP A 4 -13.94 23.89 26.61
CA ASP A 4 -13.67 22.74 25.76
C ASP A 4 -14.80 22.61 24.74
N ILE A 5 -14.48 22.78 23.46
CA ILE A 5 -15.41 22.56 22.35
C ILE A 5 -15.46 21.05 22.06
N VAL A 6 -16.59 20.43 22.37
CA VAL A 6 -16.91 19.04 22.06
C VAL A 6 -17.38 18.95 20.61
N TYR A 7 -16.64 18.24 19.75
CA TYR A 7 -17.11 17.86 18.42
C TYR A 7 -17.96 16.59 18.54
N GLU A 8 -19.28 16.77 18.56
CA GLU A 8 -20.26 15.69 18.48
C GLU A 8 -20.46 15.34 16.99
N GLY A 9 -19.63 14.42 16.50
CA GLY A 9 -19.70 13.86 15.16
C GLY A 9 -19.93 12.35 15.23
N ASP A 10 -21.02 11.89 14.63
CA ASP A 10 -21.48 10.50 14.57
C ASP A 10 -20.34 9.53 14.23
N MET A 11 -19.98 8.65 15.19
CA MET A 11 -19.01 7.59 14.93
C MET A 11 -19.62 6.61 13.91
N PRO A 12 -18.86 6.19 12.86
CA PRO A 12 -19.33 5.11 12.01
C PRO A 12 -19.54 3.86 12.88
N ARG A 13 -20.73 3.25 12.74
CA ARG A 13 -21.14 2.08 13.53
C ARG A 13 -20.02 1.05 13.54
N GLN A 14 -19.53 0.72 14.73
CA GLN A 14 -18.62 -0.41 14.91
C GLN A 14 -19.26 -1.65 14.31
N ALA A 15 -18.55 -2.29 13.38
CA ALA A 15 -18.96 -3.58 12.83
C ALA A 15 -19.03 -4.58 13.99
N LYS A 16 -20.25 -4.95 14.41
CA LYS A 16 -20.46 -6.05 15.37
C LYS A 16 -19.80 -7.29 14.78
N LYS A 17 -18.80 -7.83 15.48
CA LYS A 17 -18.26 -9.17 15.22
C LYS A 17 -19.43 -10.15 15.28
N ARG A 18 -19.97 -10.52 14.13
CA ARG A 18 -20.78 -11.73 14.03
C ARG A 18 -19.79 -12.87 14.24
N SER A 19 -19.96 -13.61 15.33
CA SER A 19 -19.43 -14.96 15.47
C SER A 19 -20.06 -15.78 14.34
N GLY A 20 -19.43 -15.75 13.18
CA GLY A 20 -19.88 -16.43 11.98
C GLY A 20 -18.76 -17.35 11.55
N GLU A 21 -19.03 -18.65 11.58
CA GLU A 21 -18.28 -19.65 10.84
C GLU A 21 -17.77 -19.09 9.51
N LEU A 22 -16.52 -19.42 9.17
CA LEU A 22 -16.00 -19.20 7.83
C LEU A 22 -17.04 -19.77 6.84
N PRO A 23 -17.49 -18.97 5.86
CA PRO A 23 -18.49 -19.43 4.92
C PRO A 23 -18.00 -20.72 4.28
N PHE A 24 -18.84 -21.76 4.36
CA PHE A 24 -18.62 -23.06 3.74
C PHE A 24 -18.12 -22.87 2.31
N GLY A 25 -16.93 -23.39 2.05
CA GLY A 25 -16.28 -23.33 0.74
C GLY A 25 -15.17 -22.29 0.64
N HIS A 26 -14.06 -22.51 1.35
CA HIS A 26 -12.76 -22.16 0.76
C HIS A 26 -12.61 -23.01 -0.51
N ALA A 27 -13.20 -22.55 -1.61
CA ALA A 27 -12.70 -22.90 -2.93
C ALA A 27 -11.33 -22.24 -3.02
N SER A 28 -10.33 -22.92 -2.47
CA SER A 28 -8.94 -22.64 -2.72
C SER A 28 -8.81 -22.46 -4.23
N TYR A 29 -8.21 -21.36 -4.65
CA TYR A 29 -7.78 -21.21 -6.02
C TYR A 29 -6.87 -22.41 -6.31
N HIS A 30 -7.41 -23.48 -6.90
CA HIS A 30 -6.62 -24.54 -7.47
C HIS A 30 -5.88 -23.91 -8.64
N ALA A 31 -4.64 -23.46 -8.39
CA ALA A 31 -3.67 -23.30 -9.44
C ALA A 31 -3.53 -24.68 -10.09
N GLY A 32 -4.21 -24.88 -11.21
CA GLY A 32 -4.15 -26.13 -11.96
C GLY A 32 -2.72 -26.33 -12.44
N TYR A 33 -1.94 -27.10 -11.70
CA TYR A 33 -0.65 -27.58 -12.20
C TYR A 33 -0.91 -28.54 -13.35
N SER A 34 -0.17 -28.32 -14.44
CA SER A 34 -0.20 -29.13 -15.65
C SER A 34 -0.06 -30.62 -15.32
N THR A 35 -1.05 -31.42 -15.71
CA THR A 35 -1.01 -32.89 -15.63
C THR A 35 -0.18 -33.52 -16.76
N VAL A 36 0.77 -32.77 -17.35
CA VAL A 36 1.70 -33.33 -18.34
C VAL A 36 2.58 -34.35 -17.62
N LYS A 37 2.29 -35.62 -17.88
CA LYS A 37 3.13 -36.75 -17.49
C LYS A 37 4.45 -36.63 -18.25
N ASP A 38 5.53 -36.29 -17.57
CA ASP A 38 6.88 -36.40 -18.14
C ASP A 38 7.17 -37.88 -18.43
N PRO A 39 7.41 -38.29 -19.70
CA PRO A 39 7.70 -39.68 -20.04
C PRO A 39 9.03 -40.20 -19.48
N ARG A 40 9.89 -39.34 -18.93
CA ARG A 40 11.22 -39.72 -18.40
C ARG A 40 11.20 -40.17 -16.94
N THR A 41 10.11 -39.96 -16.22
CA THR A 41 9.97 -40.40 -14.82
C THR A 41 9.22 -41.72 -14.73
N GLY A 42 9.86 -42.73 -14.14
CA GLY A 42 9.30 -44.07 -13.89
C GLY A 42 8.08 -44.10 -12.96
N PRO A 43 7.64 -45.28 -12.48
CA PRO A 43 6.26 -45.53 -12.06
C PRO A 43 5.81 -44.61 -10.91
N ASN A 44 4.85 -43.74 -11.25
CA ASN A 44 3.88 -43.03 -10.40
C ASN A 44 4.34 -42.76 -8.95
N ILE A 45 5.07 -41.67 -8.76
CA ILE A 45 4.92 -40.92 -7.52
C ILE A 45 3.46 -40.40 -7.58
N GLY A 46 2.64 -40.74 -6.59
CA GLY A 46 1.23 -40.33 -6.51
C GLY A 46 1.06 -38.80 -6.62
N PRO A 47 -0.18 -38.27 -6.60
CA PRO A 47 -0.38 -36.83 -6.58
C PRO A 47 0.47 -36.26 -5.46
N GLN A 48 1.49 -35.46 -5.80
CA GLN A 48 2.26 -34.77 -4.79
C GLN A 48 1.27 -33.77 -4.20
N ASN A 49 0.73 -34.10 -3.02
CA ASN A 49 0.09 -33.13 -2.17
C ASN A 49 1.19 -32.14 -1.80
N LEU A 50 1.39 -31.11 -2.64
CA LEU A 50 2.08 -29.91 -2.23
C LEU A 50 1.21 -29.35 -1.12
N ASP A 51 1.70 -29.33 0.11
CA ASP A 51 0.97 -28.80 1.26
C ASP A 51 0.61 -27.33 0.97
N ILE A 52 -0.62 -27.11 0.49
CA ILE A 52 -1.19 -25.80 0.09
C ILE A 52 -1.21 -24.85 1.31
N ASP A 53 -1.13 -25.40 2.52
CA ASP A 53 -1.13 -24.70 3.81
C ASP A 53 0.09 -23.81 4.06
N THR A 54 1.12 -23.87 3.20
CA THR A 54 2.33 -23.03 3.32
C THR A 54 2.25 -21.72 2.54
N VAL A 55 1.20 -21.53 1.72
CA VAL A 55 1.02 -20.32 0.92
C VAL A 55 0.26 -19.29 1.75
N PRO A 56 0.83 -18.09 1.99
CA PRO A 56 0.14 -17.05 2.74
C PRO A 56 -1.12 -16.59 2.00
N ASP A 57 -2.13 -16.16 2.76
CA ASP A 57 -3.38 -15.71 2.17
C ASP A 57 -3.16 -14.38 1.41
N ARG A 58 -3.81 -14.24 0.25
CA ARG A 58 -3.62 -13.04 -0.58
C ARG A 58 -4.04 -11.73 0.10
N TYR A 59 -4.98 -11.78 1.04
CA TYR A 59 -5.43 -10.58 1.75
C TYR A 59 -4.35 -10.02 2.69
N GLU A 60 -3.41 -10.85 3.12
CA GLU A 60 -2.29 -10.44 3.97
C GLU A 60 -1.33 -9.47 3.27
N LEU A 61 -1.47 -9.25 1.96
CA LEU A 61 -0.67 -8.29 1.21
C LEU A 61 -1.09 -6.83 1.48
N TYR A 62 -2.37 -6.59 1.80
CA TYR A 62 -2.92 -5.24 1.96
C TYR A 62 -3.67 -5.03 3.28
N LEU A 63 -4.11 -6.10 3.95
CA LEU A 63 -4.71 -6.01 5.29
C LEU A 63 -3.63 -6.12 6.38
N LEU A 64 -3.69 -5.22 7.35
CA LEU A 64 -2.83 -5.25 8.53
C LEU A 64 -3.22 -6.41 9.44
N GLY A 65 -2.20 -7.05 10.02
CA GLY A 65 -2.39 -8.04 11.07
C GLY A 65 -2.88 -7.42 12.38
N GLU A 66 -3.25 -8.27 13.34
CA GLU A 66 -3.67 -7.82 14.66
C GLU A 66 -2.54 -7.07 15.38
N GLY A 67 -2.77 -5.78 15.70
CA GLY A 67 -1.78 -4.93 16.38
C GLY A 67 -0.69 -4.34 15.48
N GLU A 68 -0.70 -4.63 14.18
CA GLU A 68 0.29 -4.11 13.23
C GLU A 68 -0.02 -2.65 12.86
N LYS A 69 0.97 -1.76 13.01
CA LYS A 69 0.86 -0.35 12.60
C LYS A 69 1.12 -0.22 11.11
N LYS A 70 0.39 0.65 10.42
CA LYS A 70 0.61 0.94 9.00
C LYS A 70 2.00 1.53 8.72
N VAL A 71 2.41 2.47 9.57
CA VAL A 71 3.69 3.17 9.46
C VAL A 71 4.38 3.17 10.81
N THR A 72 5.66 2.79 10.83
CA THR A 72 6.55 3.01 11.97
C THR A 72 7.66 3.97 11.59
N PHE A 73 8.11 4.76 12.56
CA PHE A 73 9.11 5.80 12.38
C PHE A 73 10.26 5.58 13.35
N GLU A 74 11.48 5.58 12.82
CA GLU A 74 12.72 5.46 13.57
C GLU A 74 13.67 6.57 13.13
N GLN A 75 14.15 7.37 14.08
CA GLN A 75 15.14 8.40 13.78
C GLN A 75 16.51 7.74 13.59
N GLU A 76 17.21 8.09 12.51
CA GLU A 76 18.53 7.54 12.24
C GLU A 76 19.58 8.24 13.10
N THR A 77 20.42 7.47 13.78
CA THR A 77 21.46 8.00 14.69
C THR A 77 22.78 8.30 13.99
N ARG A 78 23.01 7.68 12.82
CA ARG A 78 24.30 7.77 12.10
C ARG A 78 24.42 9.05 11.26
N VAL A 79 23.30 9.57 10.79
CA VAL A 79 23.24 10.74 9.90
C VAL A 79 22.29 11.76 10.52
N PRO A 80 22.71 13.02 10.66
CA PRO A 80 21.85 14.06 11.23
C PRO A 80 20.65 14.32 10.30
N HIS A 81 19.52 14.70 10.90
CA HIS A 81 18.29 15.02 10.17
C HIS A 81 17.83 13.92 9.20
N ALA A 82 18.10 12.65 9.54
CA ALA A 82 17.67 11.49 8.77
C ALA A 82 16.70 10.62 9.58
N ALA A 83 15.75 10.02 8.89
CA ALA A 83 14.81 9.09 9.47
C ALA A 83 14.48 7.93 8.52
N LEU A 84 14.12 6.80 9.13
CA LEU A 84 13.67 5.60 8.46
C LEU A 84 12.19 5.35 8.79
N PHE A 85 11.38 5.24 7.75
CA PHE A 85 9.97 4.92 7.84
C PHE A 85 9.77 3.50 7.31
N THR A 86 9.04 2.67 8.04
CA THR A 86 8.63 1.34 7.55
C THR A 86 7.13 1.37 7.28
N PHE A 87 6.76 1.07 6.05
CA PHE A 87 5.37 1.00 5.59
C PHE A 87 4.97 -0.47 5.45
N ASN A 88 3.99 -0.87 6.24
CA ASN A 88 3.46 -2.23 6.22
C ASN A 88 2.27 -2.33 5.27
N LYS A 89 2.17 -3.47 4.60
CA LYS A 89 1.08 -3.79 3.65
C LYS A 89 1.02 -2.78 2.50
N GLU A 90 2.20 -2.42 1.99
CA GLU A 90 2.39 -1.49 0.88
C GLU A 90 3.55 -1.99 0.01
N ASP A 91 3.56 -1.54 -1.24
CA ASP A 91 4.52 -2.00 -2.25
C ASP A 91 5.21 -0.84 -2.99
N HIS A 92 5.78 -1.16 -4.15
CA HIS A 92 6.45 -0.20 -5.03
C HIS A 92 5.55 0.94 -5.49
N THR A 93 4.23 0.77 -5.49
CA THR A 93 3.26 1.79 -5.92
C THR A 93 3.41 3.04 -5.07
N LEU A 94 3.24 2.90 -3.75
CA LEU A 94 3.38 4.01 -2.81
C LEU A 94 4.86 4.39 -2.60
N GLY A 95 5.75 3.41 -2.51
CA GLY A 95 7.17 3.64 -2.27
C GLY A 95 7.83 4.50 -3.36
N ASN A 96 7.60 4.17 -4.63
CA ASN A 96 8.17 4.92 -5.74
C ASN A 96 7.55 6.31 -5.88
N LEU A 97 6.23 6.43 -5.68
CA LEU A 97 5.51 7.70 -5.76
C LEU A 97 6.04 8.69 -4.72
N LEU A 98 6.16 8.26 -3.46
CA LEU A 98 6.69 9.10 -2.38
C LEU A 98 8.16 9.46 -2.62
N ARG A 99 8.98 8.50 -3.04
CA ARG A 99 10.40 8.75 -3.34
C ARG A 99 10.57 9.81 -4.41
N ASP A 100 9.80 9.73 -5.49
CA ASP A 100 9.88 10.69 -6.59
C ASP A 100 9.45 12.09 -6.13
N LYS A 101 8.31 12.19 -5.42
CA LYS A 101 7.84 13.47 -4.86
C LYS A 101 8.83 14.11 -3.90
N LEU A 102 9.35 13.33 -2.95
CA LEU A 102 10.33 13.80 -1.97
C LEU A 102 11.63 14.25 -2.63
N SER A 103 12.09 13.55 -3.68
CA SER A 103 13.33 13.92 -4.39
C SER A 103 13.26 15.24 -5.15
N ARG A 104 12.05 15.79 -5.34
CA ARG A 104 11.82 17.10 -5.98
C ARG A 104 11.69 18.24 -4.98
N SER A 105 11.60 17.94 -3.68
CA SER A 105 11.49 18.95 -2.63
C SER A 105 12.87 19.57 -2.36
N GLU A 106 12.92 20.90 -2.25
CA GLU A 106 14.18 21.65 -2.03
C GLU A 106 14.86 21.29 -0.70
N HIS A 107 14.07 21.05 0.34
CA HIS A 107 14.57 20.77 1.69
C HIS A 107 14.97 19.31 1.92
N VAL A 108 14.79 18.44 0.91
CA VAL A 108 15.11 17.00 1.00
C VAL A 108 16.43 16.72 0.29
N LEU A 109 17.45 16.38 1.06
CA LEU A 109 18.78 16.05 0.54
C LEU A 109 18.86 14.61 0.01
N PHE A 110 18.11 13.69 0.62
CA PHE A 110 18.11 12.29 0.21
C PHE A 110 16.74 11.66 0.45
N ALA A 111 16.25 10.96 -0.57
CA ALA A 111 15.06 10.12 -0.48
C ALA A 111 15.28 8.82 -1.26
N ALA A 112 15.16 7.69 -0.58
CA ALA A 112 15.23 6.37 -1.21
C ALA A 112 14.30 5.40 -0.51
N TYR A 113 13.70 4.50 -1.28
CA TYR A 113 12.91 3.39 -0.76
C TYR A 113 13.51 2.06 -1.19
N GLN A 114 13.28 1.02 -0.39
CA GLN A 114 13.63 -0.35 -0.73
C GLN A 114 12.59 -1.33 -0.19
N VAL A 115 12.30 -2.38 -0.95
CA VAL A 115 11.56 -3.55 -0.48
C VAL A 115 12.59 -4.59 -0.04
N PRO A 116 12.73 -4.89 1.27
CA PRO A 116 13.79 -5.78 1.75
C PRO A 116 13.72 -7.19 1.17
N HIS A 117 12.50 -7.68 0.91
CA HIS A 117 12.26 -8.99 0.34
C HIS A 117 10.88 -9.02 -0.36
N PRO A 118 10.76 -9.59 -1.58
CA PRO A 118 9.52 -9.53 -2.36
C PRO A 118 8.35 -10.33 -1.77
N LEU A 119 8.61 -11.30 -0.89
CA LEU A 119 7.57 -12.11 -0.25
C LEU A 119 6.70 -11.30 0.75
N PHE A 120 7.21 -10.18 1.25
CA PHE A 120 6.50 -9.36 2.23
C PHE A 120 6.14 -8.02 1.62
N ALA A 121 4.87 -7.63 1.73
CA ALA A 121 4.39 -6.32 1.33
C ALA A 121 4.83 -5.26 2.35
N VAL A 122 6.13 -5.00 2.44
CA VAL A 122 6.73 -4.01 3.33
C VAL A 122 7.84 -3.28 2.58
N PHE A 123 7.82 -1.95 2.62
CA PHE A 123 8.94 -1.16 2.14
C PHE A 123 9.48 -0.23 3.23
N LYS A 124 10.77 0.06 3.13
CA LYS A 124 11.46 1.03 3.99
C LYS A 124 11.80 2.27 3.18
N LEU A 125 11.43 3.43 3.69
CA LEU A 125 11.72 4.73 3.11
C LEU A 125 12.70 5.46 4.01
N ARG A 126 13.84 5.86 3.47
CA ARG A 126 14.83 6.68 4.15
C ARG A 126 14.78 8.09 3.60
N VAL A 127 14.62 9.07 4.50
CA VAL A 127 14.54 10.49 4.16
C VAL A 127 15.56 11.26 4.99
N GLN A 128 16.32 12.12 4.34
CA GLN A 128 17.24 13.08 4.96
C GLN A 128 16.89 14.48 4.50
N THR A 129 16.80 15.41 5.45
CA THR A 129 16.53 16.83 5.18
C THR A 129 17.76 17.69 5.50
N ASP A 130 17.70 18.96 5.09
CA ASP A 130 18.70 20.00 5.37
C ASP A 130 18.75 20.44 6.84
N GLY A 131 17.71 20.10 7.62
CA GLY A 131 17.55 20.47 9.03
C GLY A 131 16.63 21.65 9.27
N GLU A 132 16.16 22.35 8.22
CA GLU A 132 15.13 23.37 8.33
C GLU A 132 13.76 22.74 8.62
N ILE A 133 13.48 21.61 7.95
CA ILE A 133 12.28 20.81 8.21
C ILE A 133 12.66 19.43 8.77
N ALA A 134 11.80 18.89 9.64
CA ALA A 134 11.97 17.52 10.10
C ALA A 134 11.63 16.53 8.97
N PRO A 135 12.32 15.38 8.85
CA PRO A 135 12.02 14.37 7.83
C PRO A 135 10.57 13.88 7.88
N LYS A 136 9.97 13.86 9.07
CA LYS A 136 8.55 13.51 9.26
C LYS A 136 7.63 14.53 8.57
N ASP A 137 7.91 15.81 8.74
CA ASP A 137 7.10 16.89 8.17
C ASP A 137 7.27 16.94 6.66
N ALA A 138 8.48 16.70 6.15
CA ALA A 138 8.74 16.55 4.72
C ALA A 138 7.87 15.46 4.08
N VAL A 139 7.75 14.30 4.73
CA VAL A 139 6.90 13.19 4.24
C VAL A 139 5.42 13.57 4.27
N ILE A 140 4.94 14.21 5.34
CA ILE A 140 3.54 14.66 5.45
C ILE A 140 3.22 15.69 4.36
N GLN A 141 4.11 16.66 4.16
CA GLN A 141 3.96 17.65 3.10
C GLN A 141 3.91 16.99 1.72
N ALA A 142 4.83 16.08 1.42
CA ALA A 142 4.83 15.34 0.16
C ALA A 142 3.53 14.56 -0.07
N CYS A 143 2.97 13.92 0.97
CA CYS A 143 1.68 13.25 0.89
C CYS A 143 0.54 14.21 0.56
N ASN A 144 0.48 15.37 1.23
CA ASN A 144 -0.58 16.36 1.01
C ASN A 144 -0.52 16.94 -0.41
N GLU A 145 0.68 17.25 -0.90
CA GLU A 145 0.88 17.73 -2.26
C GLU A 145 0.48 16.68 -3.30
N LEU A 146 0.85 15.41 -3.09
CA LEU A 146 0.42 14.32 -3.98
C LEU A 146 -1.10 14.16 -4.02
N VAL A 147 -1.78 14.28 -2.88
CA VAL A 147 -3.25 14.22 -2.85
C VAL A 147 -3.86 15.35 -3.68
N GLN A 148 -3.31 16.57 -3.59
CA GLN A 148 -3.79 17.72 -4.38
C GLN A 148 -3.51 17.55 -5.88
N GLU A 149 -2.34 17.03 -6.25
CA GLU A 149 -1.99 16.73 -7.64
C GLU A 149 -2.94 15.69 -8.25
N LEU A 150 -3.21 14.60 -7.52
CA LEU A 150 -4.13 13.55 -7.96
C LEU A 150 -5.57 14.05 -8.06
N GLN A 151 -6.01 14.91 -7.14
CA GLN A 151 -7.33 15.56 -7.21
C GLN A 151 -7.46 16.46 -8.43
N SER A 152 -6.41 17.22 -8.76
CA SER A 152 -6.40 18.08 -9.95
C SER A 152 -6.46 17.25 -11.23
N LEU A 153 -5.69 16.16 -11.29
CA LEU A 153 -5.72 15.21 -12.40
C LEU A 153 -7.11 14.59 -12.59
N ASP A 154 -7.77 14.15 -11.51
CA ASP A 154 -9.10 13.55 -11.56
C ASP A 154 -10.17 14.51 -12.11
N GLN A 155 -10.11 15.78 -11.68
CA GLN A 155 -11.01 16.83 -12.16
C GLN A 155 -10.79 17.14 -13.64
N GLU A 156 -9.54 17.33 -14.07
CA GLU A 156 -9.21 17.60 -15.47
C GLU A 156 -9.58 16.43 -16.37
N PHE A 157 -9.31 15.20 -15.92
CA PHE A 157 -9.66 13.99 -16.64
C PHE A 157 -11.18 13.84 -16.81
N THR A 158 -11.95 13.99 -15.73
CA THR A 158 -13.41 13.91 -15.78
C THR A 158 -14.00 14.97 -16.70
N LYS A 159 -13.49 16.21 -16.63
CA LYS A 159 -13.93 17.31 -17.49
C LYS A 159 -13.72 16.98 -18.97
N GLU A 160 -12.53 16.58 -19.36
CA GLU A 160 -12.22 16.25 -20.76
C GLU A 160 -13.02 15.04 -21.25
N TRP A 161 -13.24 14.04 -20.38
CA TRP A 161 -14.06 12.88 -20.68
C TRP A 161 -15.52 13.24 -20.98
N GLU A 162 -16.11 14.11 -20.17
CA GLU A 162 -17.49 14.59 -20.35
C GLU A 162 -17.64 15.40 -21.64
N LEU A 163 -16.70 16.32 -21.91
CA LEU A 163 -16.70 17.12 -23.14
C LEU A 163 -16.63 16.23 -24.39
N LYS A 164 -15.80 15.18 -24.36
CA LYS A 164 -15.69 14.24 -25.47
C LYS A 164 -16.98 13.44 -25.70
N LYS A 165 -17.62 12.98 -24.63
CA LYS A 165 -18.90 12.25 -24.71
C LYS A 165 -20.00 13.09 -25.38
N ILE A 166 -20.06 14.39 -25.06
CA ILE A 166 -21.03 15.31 -25.67
C ILE A 166 -20.74 15.49 -27.17
N ALA A 167 -19.48 15.69 -27.54
CA ALA A 167 -19.09 15.84 -28.94
C ALA A 167 -19.41 14.59 -29.78
N ASP A 168 -19.15 13.39 -29.26
CA ASP A 168 -19.44 12.13 -29.95
C ASP A 168 -20.95 11.92 -30.13
N THR A 169 -21.77 12.34 -29.16
CA THR A 169 -23.24 12.28 -29.24
C THR A 169 -23.80 13.29 -30.24
N ALA A 170 -23.18 14.46 -30.38
CA ALA A 170 -23.61 15.48 -31.34
C ALA A 170 -23.27 15.12 -32.80
N ASN A 171 -22.31 14.22 -33.01
CA ASN A 171 -21.86 13.77 -34.33
C ASN A 171 -22.51 12.44 -34.80
N ALA A 172 -23.35 11.82 -33.95
CA ALA A 172 -24.09 10.60 -34.24
C ALA A 172 -25.56 10.91 -34.61
#